data_AF-A0A1G2CWR4-F1
#
_entry.id   AF-A0A1G2CWR4-F1
#
_cell.length_a   1.000
_cell.length_b   1.000
_cell.length_c   1.000
_cell.angle_alpha   90.00
_cell.angle_beta   90.00
_cell.angle_gamma   90.00
#
_symmetry.space_group_name_H-M   'P 1'
#
loop_
_entity.id
_entity.type
_entity.pdbx_description
1 polymer ?
#
loop_
_entity_poly.entity_id
_entity_poly.type
_entity_poly.pdbx_seq_one_letter_code
_entity_poly.pdbx_strand_id
1 'polypeptide(L)'
;MYASDTSLNHGGEGWRLLSDKNYLYNYADPTLGFDAGNKDVYYPESTSRYLRVVIGKGEGSEVVVRGARVLRILERDARKNRTTERAILSQNAKEQSTEITIDLGGSGVSTRKITLATGDVQNFSRRVVVQGSNDAGSWMMLSQGYVFQLNTPLFVGSDLSVSYPESAQRYIRVIVFDEDNKPIDWNDTVAMEGVARSLVFAVTPGATYALYYGNPLAQRPEYDIARYFKYFEGVSLSEALMGEEEVNAAYVPPKAPVLPFSERNKNVINGTLILLVALVSFLLVVYLKKLKLMKPEE
;
A
#
# COMPACT_ATOMS: atom_id res chain seq x y z
N MET A 1 23.55 13.45 20.16
CA MET A 1 22.98 14.75 19.79
C MET A 1 22.94 15.66 21.02
N TYR A 2 23.48 16.87 20.94
CA TYR A 2 23.66 17.78 22.07
C TYR A 2 23.23 19.21 21.77
N ALA A 3 22.85 19.97 22.80
CA ALA A 3 22.46 21.37 22.68
C ALA A 3 23.18 22.28 23.67
N SER A 4 23.32 23.55 23.28
CA SER A 4 23.81 24.64 24.14
C SER A 4 23.19 25.97 23.68
N ASP A 5 22.99 26.89 24.63
CA ASP A 5 22.53 28.25 24.34
C ASP A 5 23.67 29.16 23.87
N THR A 6 24.92 28.77 24.15
CA THR A 6 26.14 29.49 23.77
C THR A 6 27.00 28.66 22.83
N SER A 7 27.85 29.35 22.06
CA SER A 7 28.83 28.68 21.20
C SER A 7 29.94 28.07 22.06
N LEU A 8 30.11 26.75 21.97
CA LEU A 8 31.11 26.00 22.73
C LEU A 8 32.01 25.22 21.77
N ASN A 9 33.26 25.00 22.19
CA ASN A 9 34.18 24.12 21.49
C ASN A 9 33.70 22.66 21.48
N HIS A 10 34.24 21.85 20.58
CA HIS A 10 33.83 20.46 20.40
C HIS A 10 33.85 19.64 21.70
N GLY A 11 34.84 19.84 22.57
CA GLY A 11 34.95 19.17 23.88
C GLY A 11 34.56 20.05 25.09
N GLY A 12 33.94 21.21 24.88
CA GLY A 12 33.64 22.14 25.95
C GLY A 12 32.61 21.60 26.95
N GLU A 13 32.80 21.93 28.23
CA GLU A 13 31.79 21.68 29.26
C GLU A 13 30.56 22.57 28.99
N GLY A 14 29.35 22.04 29.17
CA GLY A 14 28.09 22.78 28.96
C GLY A 14 27.19 22.26 27.82
N TRP A 15 27.67 21.31 27.01
CA TRP A 15 26.81 20.59 26.07
C TRP A 15 25.83 19.68 26.82
N ARG A 16 24.52 19.92 26.68
CA ARG A 16 23.46 19.06 27.24
C ARG A 16 23.08 17.98 26.23
N LEU A 17 23.06 16.71 26.67
CA LEU A 17 22.60 15.60 25.84
C LEU A 17 21.11 15.74 25.53
N LEU A 18 20.75 15.67 24.25
CA LEU A 18 19.35 15.60 23.80
C LEU A 18 18.93 14.18 23.42
N SER A 19 19.80 13.42 22.75
CA SER A 19 19.53 12.05 22.33
C SER A 19 20.82 11.31 21.96
N ASP A 20 20.92 10.04 22.34
CA ASP A 20 22.01 9.11 22.04
C ASP A 20 21.55 7.85 21.29
N LYS A 21 20.24 7.70 21.06
CA LYS A 21 19.61 6.49 20.49
C LYS A 21 19.53 6.48 18.95
N ASN A 22 20.14 7.45 18.28
CA ASN A 22 20.04 7.58 16.82
C ASN A 22 21.14 6.79 16.13
N TYR A 23 20.78 6.01 15.12
CA TYR A 23 21.72 5.30 14.24
C TYR A 23 21.58 5.83 12.81
N LEU A 24 22.72 6.16 12.22
CA LEU A 24 22.81 6.54 10.81
C LEU A 24 23.31 5.33 10.02
N TYR A 25 22.63 5.01 8.93
CA TYR A 25 23.05 3.96 8.01
C TYR A 25 22.63 4.30 6.59
N ASN A 26 23.31 3.69 5.62
CA ASN A 26 22.98 3.79 4.21
C ASN A 26 23.24 2.43 3.56
N TYR A 27 22.27 1.93 2.83
CA TYR A 27 22.32 0.74 2.01
C TYR A 27 21.78 1.11 0.62
N ALA A 28 22.59 0.94 -0.41
CA ALA A 28 22.17 1.25 -1.76
C ALA A 28 22.39 0.04 -2.68
N ASP A 29 21.38 -0.27 -3.49
CA ASP A 29 21.49 -1.13 -4.66
C ASP A 29 21.31 -0.28 -5.93
N PRO A 30 22.42 0.10 -6.60
CA PRO A 30 22.39 0.93 -7.80
C PRO A 30 21.65 0.27 -8.98
N THR A 31 21.63 -1.06 -9.03
CA THR A 31 21.04 -1.84 -10.13
C THR A 31 19.52 -1.67 -10.17
N LEU A 32 18.92 -1.49 -8.99
CA LEU A 32 17.48 -1.37 -8.80
C LEU A 32 17.04 0.05 -8.42
N GLY A 33 17.99 0.99 -8.35
CA GLY A 33 17.73 2.37 -7.91
C GLY A 33 17.21 2.44 -6.47
N PHE A 34 17.59 1.49 -5.62
CA PHE A 34 17.18 1.44 -4.22
C PHE A 34 18.25 2.07 -3.33
N ASP A 35 17.85 3.01 -2.47
CA ASP A 35 18.65 3.55 -1.37
C ASP A 35 17.75 3.48 -0.13
N ALA A 36 18.14 2.68 0.85
CA ALA A 36 17.56 2.66 2.17
C ALA A 36 18.60 3.12 3.18
N GLY A 37 18.25 4.13 3.96
CA GLY A 37 19.13 4.61 5.00
C GLY A 37 18.36 5.44 6.00
N ASN A 38 18.90 5.55 7.19
CA ASN A 38 18.48 6.58 8.12
C ASN A 38 19.52 7.71 8.11
N LYS A 39 19.11 8.86 7.59
CA LYS A 39 19.91 10.09 7.54
C LYS A 39 19.41 11.13 8.55
N ASP A 40 18.34 10.81 9.28
CA ASP A 40 17.67 11.71 10.21
C ASP A 40 18.07 11.40 11.66
N VAL A 41 18.23 12.46 12.45
CA VAL A 41 18.55 12.38 13.87
C VAL A 41 17.39 13.04 14.62
N TYR A 42 16.59 12.23 15.30
CA TYR A 42 15.45 12.71 16.08
C TYR A 42 15.89 13.07 17.50
N TYR A 43 15.42 14.22 17.98
CA TYR A 43 15.69 14.72 19.32
C TYR A 43 14.49 15.53 19.84
N PRO A 44 14.30 15.64 21.17
CA PRO A 44 13.21 16.41 21.76
C PRO A 44 13.25 17.88 21.35
N GLU A 45 12.10 18.56 21.39
CA GLU A 45 12.04 20.00 21.11
C GLU A 45 13.03 20.77 21.99
N SER A 46 13.82 21.63 21.36
CA SER A 46 14.86 22.43 22.00
C SER A 46 14.82 23.85 21.47
N THR A 47 14.83 24.82 22.38
CA THR A 47 14.96 26.25 22.07
C THR A 47 16.41 26.71 22.03
N SER A 48 17.37 25.82 22.30
CA SER A 48 18.78 26.16 22.33
C SER A 48 19.31 26.60 20.97
N ARG A 49 20.17 27.62 20.99
CA ARG A 49 20.71 28.27 19.78
C ARG A 49 21.67 27.37 18.99
N TYR A 50 22.41 26.49 19.67
CA TYR A 50 23.43 25.66 19.07
C TYR A 50 23.12 24.17 19.25
N LEU A 51 23.30 23.42 18.18
CA LEU A 51 23.14 21.98 18.12
C LEU A 51 24.46 21.34 17.69
N ARG A 52 24.87 20.28 18.39
CA ARG A 52 26.05 19.46 18.06
C ARG A 52 25.65 18.01 17.81
N VAL A 53 25.85 17.58 16.58
CA VAL A 53 25.80 16.16 16.18
C VAL A 53 27.21 15.60 16.35
N VAL A 54 27.34 14.52 17.11
CA VAL A 54 28.58 13.76 17.23
C VAL A 54 28.32 12.42 16.55
N ILE A 55 29.02 12.17 15.45
CA ILE A 55 28.96 10.89 14.75
C ILE A 55 30.11 10.05 15.32
N GLY A 56 29.75 8.96 16.01
CA GLY A 56 30.74 8.03 16.52
C GLY A 56 31.57 7.44 15.39
N LYS A 57 32.81 7.05 15.71
CA LYS A 57 33.64 6.22 14.84
C LYS A 57 33.00 4.83 14.81
N GLY A 58 31.92 4.68 14.04
CA GLY A 58 31.26 3.40 13.83
C GLY A 58 32.22 2.42 13.16
N GLU A 59 31.78 1.18 12.97
CA GLU A 59 32.64 0.15 12.35
C GLU A 59 32.66 0.23 10.80
N GLY A 60 31.82 1.11 10.21
CA GLY A 60 31.78 1.37 8.78
C GLY A 60 32.86 2.35 8.29
N SER A 61 32.82 2.65 6.99
CA SER A 61 33.65 3.70 6.40
C SER A 61 33.29 5.09 6.97
N GLU A 62 34.24 6.01 6.87
CA GLU A 62 34.06 7.38 7.37
C GLU A 62 32.84 8.04 6.74
N VAL A 63 31.93 8.54 7.60
CA VAL A 63 30.73 9.25 7.15
C VAL A 63 31.11 10.64 6.70
N VAL A 64 31.09 10.88 5.39
CA VAL A 64 31.34 12.20 4.81
C VAL A 64 30.09 13.07 4.96
N VAL A 65 30.11 14.00 5.92
CA VAL A 65 29.04 14.98 6.13
C VAL A 65 29.25 16.19 5.22
N ARG A 66 28.35 16.38 4.25
CA ARG A 66 28.40 17.53 3.31
C ARG A 66 27.62 18.75 3.81
N GLY A 67 26.70 18.55 4.75
CA GLY A 67 25.85 19.59 5.30
C GLY A 67 24.84 19.00 6.27
N ALA A 68 24.15 19.89 6.99
CA ALA A 68 23.07 19.54 7.89
C ALA A 68 21.93 20.53 7.71
N ARG A 69 20.70 20.06 7.82
CA ARG A 69 19.50 20.89 7.89
C ARG A 69 18.78 20.59 9.20
N VAL A 70 18.25 21.63 9.82
CA VAL A 70 17.44 21.52 11.02
C VAL A 70 16.03 21.90 10.65
N LEU A 71 15.09 21.03 10.99
CA LEU A 71 13.67 21.22 10.70
C LEU A 71 12.88 20.84 11.95
N ARG A 72 11.90 21.68 12.28
CA ARG A 72 10.89 21.36 13.28
C ARG A 72 9.81 20.57 12.57
N ILE A 73 9.71 19.28 12.88
CA ILE A 73 8.59 18.45 12.42
C ILE A 73 7.49 18.61 13.45
N LEU A 74 6.41 19.29 13.07
CA LEU A 74 5.13 19.09 13.73
C LEU A 74 4.55 17.81 13.14
N GLU A 75 4.81 16.68 13.78
CA GLU A 75 4.07 15.45 13.51
C GLU A 75 2.63 15.69 13.96
N ARG A 76 1.79 16.15 13.03
CA ARG A 76 0.36 15.90 13.15
C ARG A 76 0.19 14.43 12.83
N ASP A 77 0.41 13.57 13.82
CA ASP A 77 0.20 12.15 13.65
C ASP A 77 -1.26 11.95 13.20
N ALA A 78 -1.42 11.59 11.92
CA ALA A 78 -2.65 10.96 11.52
C ALA A 78 -2.78 9.71 12.39
N ARG A 79 -3.91 9.54 13.09
CA ARG A 79 -4.14 8.37 13.93
C ARG A 79 -3.87 7.13 13.06
N LYS A 80 -2.87 6.34 13.44
CA LYS A 80 -2.50 5.12 12.72
C LYS A 80 -3.40 4.01 13.20
N ASN A 81 -3.96 3.25 12.28
CA ASN A 81 -4.61 1.99 12.61
C ASN A 81 -3.64 0.87 12.30
N ARG A 82 -3.35 0.04 13.32
CA ARG A 82 -2.58 -1.18 13.17
C ARG A 82 -3.49 -2.37 13.38
N THR A 83 -3.48 -3.29 12.43
CA THR A 83 -4.17 -4.57 12.53
C THR A 83 -3.17 -5.71 12.35
N THR A 84 -3.52 -6.88 12.87
CA THR A 84 -2.74 -8.11 12.67
C THR A 84 -3.58 -9.02 11.78
N GLU A 85 -3.06 -9.32 10.60
CA GLU A 85 -3.77 -10.12 9.61
C GLU A 85 -3.08 -11.47 9.42
N ARG A 86 -3.89 -12.48 9.09
CA ARG A 86 -3.37 -13.79 8.70
C ARG A 86 -2.89 -13.73 7.26
N ALA A 87 -1.76 -14.38 7.00
CA ALA A 87 -1.20 -14.48 5.66
C ALA A 87 -1.15 -15.94 5.19
N ILE A 88 -1.35 -16.13 3.89
CA ILE A 88 -1.11 -17.38 3.19
C ILE A 88 0.30 -17.30 2.59
N LEU A 89 1.15 -18.25 2.95
CA LEU A 89 2.50 -18.35 2.41
C LEU A 89 2.55 -19.40 1.31
N SER A 90 3.23 -19.07 0.21
CA SER A 90 3.45 -19.98 -0.91
C SER A 90 4.86 -19.81 -1.46
N GLN A 91 5.56 -20.90 -1.70
CA GLN A 91 6.89 -20.87 -2.32
C GLN A 91 6.76 -21.10 -3.82
N ASN A 92 7.44 -20.27 -4.60
CA ASN A 92 7.56 -20.40 -6.04
C ASN A 92 9.01 -20.77 -6.38
N ALA A 93 9.25 -22.08 -6.52
CA ALA A 93 10.58 -22.61 -6.80
C ALA A 93 11.14 -22.16 -8.18
N LYS A 94 10.26 -21.84 -9.14
CA LYS A 94 10.67 -21.40 -10.48
C LYS A 94 11.20 -19.98 -10.47
N GLU A 95 10.54 -19.10 -9.71
CA GLU A 95 10.92 -17.68 -9.58
C GLU A 95 11.86 -17.44 -8.38
N GLN A 96 12.27 -18.51 -7.68
CA GLN A 96 13.11 -18.45 -6.47
C GLN A 96 12.56 -17.41 -5.47
N SER A 97 11.27 -17.50 -5.14
CA SER A 97 10.60 -16.51 -4.30
C SER A 97 9.58 -17.12 -3.36
N THR A 98 9.33 -16.44 -2.25
CA THR A 98 8.23 -16.72 -1.32
C THR A 98 7.18 -15.62 -1.43
N GLU A 99 5.94 -16.02 -1.72
CA GLU A 99 4.77 -15.13 -1.79
C GLU A 99 3.99 -15.18 -0.47
N ILE A 100 3.77 -14.02 0.12
CA ILE A 100 3.01 -13.82 1.36
C ILE A 100 1.77 -13.02 1.00
N THR A 101 0.60 -13.67 0.94
CA THR A 101 -0.67 -13.07 0.51
C THR A 101 -1.63 -12.86 1.68
N ILE A 102 -2.17 -11.65 1.80
CA ILE A 102 -3.08 -11.20 2.86
C ILE A 102 -4.42 -10.87 2.22
N ASP A 103 -5.51 -11.38 2.80
CA ASP A 103 -6.89 -10.97 2.47
C ASP A 103 -7.40 -10.06 3.60
N LEU A 104 -7.70 -8.80 3.29
CA LEU A 104 -8.24 -7.82 4.24
C LEU A 104 -9.76 -7.98 4.46
N GLY A 105 -10.37 -9.03 3.92
CA GLY A 105 -11.81 -9.35 4.02
C GLY A 105 -12.68 -8.57 3.03
N GLY A 106 -12.26 -7.38 2.61
CA GLY A 106 -12.96 -6.54 1.63
C GLY A 106 -12.08 -5.46 1.04
N SER A 107 -12.51 -4.87 -0.09
CA SER A 107 -11.88 -3.66 -0.62
C SER A 107 -12.31 -2.43 0.20
N GLY A 108 -11.51 -1.35 0.15
CA GLY A 108 -11.79 -0.14 0.91
C GLY A 108 -11.08 -0.06 2.27
N VAL A 109 -10.54 -1.18 2.77
CA VAL A 109 -9.63 -1.18 3.92
C VAL A 109 -8.30 -0.56 3.49
N SER A 110 -7.97 0.59 4.07
CA SER A 110 -6.82 1.35 3.62
C SER A 110 -5.56 0.99 4.38
N THR A 111 -4.51 0.62 3.64
CA THR A 111 -3.21 0.21 4.17
C THR A 111 -2.08 0.93 3.44
N ARG A 112 -0.95 1.12 4.09
CA ARG A 112 0.23 1.82 3.53
C ARG A 112 1.57 1.20 3.93
N LYS A 113 1.54 0.25 4.86
CA LYS A 113 2.74 -0.40 5.37
C LYS A 113 2.39 -1.80 5.84
N ILE A 114 3.26 -2.74 5.48
CA ILE A 114 3.23 -4.12 5.97
C ILE A 114 4.50 -4.37 6.77
N THR A 115 4.39 -5.06 7.89
CA THR A 115 5.54 -5.53 8.67
C THR A 115 5.46 -7.05 8.76
N LEU A 116 6.45 -7.71 8.17
CA LEU A 116 6.61 -9.15 8.21
C LEU A 116 7.23 -9.56 9.55
N ALA A 117 7.05 -10.83 9.91
CA ALA A 117 7.71 -11.44 11.05
C ALA A 117 8.30 -12.79 10.62
N THR A 118 9.44 -13.15 11.20
CA THR A 118 10.10 -14.44 11.03
C THR A 118 10.58 -14.90 12.41
N GLY A 119 10.89 -16.20 12.54
CA GLY A 119 11.48 -16.77 13.74
C GLY A 119 12.95 -16.36 13.93
N ASP A 120 13.80 -17.33 14.27
CA ASP A 120 15.20 -17.08 14.68
C ASP A 120 16.18 -16.88 13.52
N VAL A 121 15.69 -16.61 12.30
CA VAL A 121 16.56 -16.38 11.14
C VAL A 121 17.30 -15.05 11.30
N GLN A 122 18.63 -15.11 11.23
CA GLN A 122 19.50 -13.95 11.32
C GLN A 122 20.32 -13.81 10.04
N ASN A 123 20.87 -12.62 9.82
CA ASN A 123 21.81 -12.34 8.73
C ASN A 123 21.25 -12.59 7.33
N PHE A 124 20.13 -11.94 7.01
CA PHE A 124 19.59 -11.90 5.66
C PHE A 124 19.30 -10.47 5.21
N SER A 125 19.34 -10.28 3.90
CA SER A 125 18.75 -9.16 3.17
C SER A 125 18.05 -9.76 1.95
N ARG A 126 16.77 -9.43 1.76
CA ARG A 126 15.94 -9.96 0.68
C ARG A 126 15.25 -8.82 -0.03
N ARG A 127 15.34 -8.82 -1.36
CA ARG A 127 14.53 -7.94 -2.18
C ARG A 127 13.07 -8.34 -2.03
N VAL A 128 12.19 -7.34 -1.97
CA VAL A 128 10.75 -7.53 -1.91
C VAL A 128 10.00 -6.67 -2.92
N VAL A 129 8.88 -7.19 -3.40
CA VAL A 129 7.89 -6.45 -4.18
C VAL A 129 6.54 -6.57 -3.49
N VAL A 130 5.86 -5.44 -3.31
CA VAL A 130 4.49 -5.39 -2.78
C VAL A 130 3.53 -5.18 -3.93
N GLN A 131 2.49 -6.01 -3.99
CA GLN A 131 1.42 -5.93 -4.97
C GLN A 131 0.06 -5.82 -4.28
N GLY A 132 -0.89 -5.20 -4.97
CA GLY A 132 -2.29 -5.11 -4.56
C GLY A 132 -3.21 -5.73 -5.60
N SER A 133 -4.34 -6.26 -5.15
CA SER A 133 -5.39 -6.81 -6.02
C SER A 133 -6.77 -6.73 -5.34
N ASN A 134 -7.84 -6.66 -6.13
CA ASN A 134 -9.21 -6.80 -5.63
C ASN A 134 -9.80 -8.19 -5.87
N ASP A 135 -9.20 -9.01 -6.74
CA ASP A 135 -9.71 -10.30 -7.20
C ASP A 135 -8.73 -11.47 -6.98
N ALA A 136 -7.54 -11.20 -6.40
CA ALA A 136 -6.42 -12.12 -6.24
C ALA A 136 -5.87 -12.74 -7.55
N GLY A 137 -6.34 -12.26 -8.71
CA GLY A 137 -5.90 -12.70 -10.04
C GLY A 137 -5.11 -11.62 -10.78
N SER A 138 -5.61 -10.38 -10.76
CA SER A 138 -5.01 -9.21 -11.40
C SER A 138 -4.22 -8.41 -10.36
N TRP A 139 -2.89 -8.43 -10.47
CA TRP A 139 -1.99 -7.82 -9.49
C TRP A 139 -1.34 -6.55 -10.04
N MET A 140 -1.37 -5.47 -9.25
CA MET A 140 -0.64 -4.22 -9.53
C MET A 140 0.49 -4.03 -8.54
N MET A 141 1.67 -3.62 -9.00
CA MET A 141 2.78 -3.26 -8.12
C MET A 141 2.44 -1.98 -7.33
N LEU A 142 2.60 -2.02 -6.01
CA LEU A 142 2.43 -0.88 -5.11
C LEU A 142 3.77 -0.27 -4.73
N SER A 143 4.75 -1.11 -4.39
CA SER A 143 6.11 -0.69 -4.11
C SER A 143 7.10 -1.84 -4.26
N GLN A 144 8.39 -1.52 -4.12
CA GLN A 144 9.47 -2.49 -4.02
C GLN A 144 10.49 -1.98 -2.99
N GLY A 145 11.29 -2.89 -2.43
CA GLY A 145 12.33 -2.53 -1.47
C GLY A 145 13.08 -3.74 -0.98
N TYR A 146 13.57 -3.67 0.26
CA TYR A 146 14.27 -4.75 0.94
C TYR A 146 13.71 -4.94 2.33
N VAL A 147 13.74 -6.19 2.78
CA VAL A 147 13.63 -6.53 4.20
C VAL A 147 14.93 -7.17 4.64
N PHE A 148 15.39 -6.82 5.84
CA PHE A 148 16.65 -7.33 6.34
C PHE A 148 16.65 -7.51 7.86
N GLN A 149 17.47 -8.44 8.30
CA GLN A 149 17.83 -8.62 9.69
C GLN A 149 19.30 -9.04 9.72
N LEU A 150 20.15 -8.16 10.24
CA LEU A 150 21.58 -8.32 10.26
C LEU A 150 22.08 -8.23 11.70
N ASN A 151 22.92 -9.17 12.07
CA ASN A 151 23.65 -9.25 13.32
C ASN A 151 25.08 -9.69 13.00
N THR A 152 25.88 -8.69 12.64
CA THR A 152 27.29 -8.82 12.25
C THR A 152 28.14 -7.94 13.17
N PRO A 153 29.46 -8.16 13.29
CA PRO A 153 30.31 -7.29 14.09
C PRO A 153 30.15 -5.80 13.71
N LEU A 154 30.14 -5.51 12.40
CA LEU A 154 30.11 -4.14 11.88
C LEU A 154 28.72 -3.48 11.94
N PHE A 155 27.65 -4.28 11.98
CA PHE A 155 26.28 -3.79 11.91
C PHE A 155 25.29 -4.75 12.55
N VAL A 156 24.49 -4.22 13.46
CA VAL A 156 23.32 -4.89 14.05
C VAL A 156 22.09 -4.03 13.78
N GLY A 157 21.11 -4.56 13.08
CA GLY A 157 19.88 -3.85 12.75
C GLY A 157 18.91 -4.68 11.94
N SER A 158 17.64 -4.30 11.97
CA SER A 158 16.60 -4.94 11.19
C SER A 158 15.56 -3.94 10.72
N ASP A 159 15.01 -4.21 9.54
CA ASP A 159 13.77 -3.61 9.05
C ASP A 159 13.02 -4.69 8.25
N LEU A 160 11.95 -5.22 8.85
CA LEU A 160 11.07 -6.20 8.21
C LEU A 160 9.81 -5.53 7.65
N SER A 161 9.85 -4.20 7.50
CA SER A 161 8.71 -3.41 7.11
C SER A 161 8.87 -2.81 5.72
N VAL A 162 7.78 -2.80 4.96
CA VAL A 162 7.74 -2.28 3.60
C VAL A 162 6.61 -1.27 3.52
N SER A 163 6.94 -0.04 3.14
CA SER A 163 5.96 1.02 2.94
C SER A 163 5.56 1.11 1.46
N TYR A 164 4.33 1.55 1.21
CA TYR A 164 3.77 1.77 -0.12
C TYR A 164 2.80 2.95 -0.09
N PRO A 165 2.48 3.56 -1.25
CA PRO A 165 1.39 4.52 -1.34
C PRO A 165 0.10 3.94 -0.76
N GLU A 166 -0.69 4.76 -0.10
CA GLU A 166 -1.95 4.33 0.50
C GLU A 166 -2.82 3.58 -0.53
N SER A 167 -3.19 2.35 -0.19
CA SER A 167 -3.91 1.41 -1.06
C SER A 167 -5.19 0.94 -0.38
N ALA A 168 -6.26 0.76 -1.15
CA ALA A 168 -7.55 0.25 -0.71
C ALA A 168 -7.89 -1.10 -1.36
N GLN A 169 -6.88 -1.79 -1.90
CA GLN A 169 -7.00 -3.11 -2.51
C GLN A 169 -7.30 -4.15 -1.43
N ARG A 170 -8.21 -5.10 -1.71
CA ARG A 170 -8.58 -6.17 -0.77
C ARG A 170 -7.41 -7.09 -0.42
N TYR A 171 -6.64 -7.47 -1.43
CA TYR A 171 -5.52 -8.38 -1.31
C TYR A 171 -4.21 -7.62 -1.40
N ILE A 172 -3.30 -7.92 -0.48
CA ILE A 172 -1.92 -7.44 -0.51
C ILE A 172 -1.00 -8.67 -0.60
N ARG A 173 -0.05 -8.66 -1.53
CA ARG A 173 0.95 -9.72 -1.68
C ARG A 173 2.34 -9.13 -1.55
N VAL A 174 3.17 -9.74 -0.72
CA VAL A 174 4.61 -9.49 -0.69
C VAL A 174 5.32 -10.66 -1.35
N ILE A 175 6.08 -10.38 -2.39
CA ILE A 175 6.97 -11.33 -3.05
C ILE A 175 8.35 -11.10 -2.49
N VAL A 176 8.88 -12.06 -1.75
CA VAL A 176 10.24 -12.07 -1.21
C VAL A 176 11.10 -12.89 -2.16
N PHE A 177 12.13 -12.29 -2.75
CA PHE A 177 13.04 -13.02 -3.64
C PHE A 177 14.12 -13.71 -2.80
N ASP A 178 14.10 -15.05 -2.82
CA ASP A 178 15.04 -15.91 -2.11
C ASP A 178 16.36 -16.05 -2.88
N GLU A 179 16.32 -15.91 -4.21
CA GLU A 179 17.46 -16.11 -5.11
C GLU A 179 18.07 -17.52 -4.87
N ASP A 180 19.39 -17.64 -4.78
CA ASP A 180 20.06 -18.91 -4.49
C ASP A 180 20.06 -19.28 -3.00
N ASN A 181 19.40 -18.48 -2.15
CA ASN A 181 19.30 -18.77 -0.72
C ASN A 181 18.13 -19.70 -0.42
N LYS A 182 18.21 -20.37 0.74
CA LYS A 182 17.04 -21.09 1.28
C LYS A 182 15.91 -20.10 1.60
N PRO A 183 14.64 -20.46 1.32
CA PRO A 183 13.49 -19.68 1.74
C PRO A 183 13.50 -19.43 3.24
N ILE A 184 13.11 -18.21 3.63
CA ILE A 184 12.95 -17.82 5.03
C ILE A 184 11.63 -18.40 5.55
N ASP A 185 11.66 -18.92 6.78
CA ASP A 185 10.46 -19.34 7.50
C ASP A 185 9.76 -18.10 8.09
N TRP A 186 8.85 -17.53 7.32
CA TRP A 186 8.05 -16.36 7.70
C TRP A 186 6.84 -16.78 8.52
N ASN A 187 6.47 -15.96 9.50
CA ASN A 187 5.25 -16.17 10.27
C ASN A 187 4.02 -15.95 9.37
N ASP A 188 2.96 -16.68 9.66
CA ASP A 188 1.64 -16.58 9.01
C ASP A 188 0.77 -15.44 9.57
N THR A 189 1.38 -14.51 10.29
CA THR A 189 0.77 -13.29 10.82
C THR A 189 1.64 -12.11 10.45
N VAL A 190 0.99 -11.06 9.92
CA VAL A 190 1.65 -9.81 9.54
C VAL A 190 0.96 -8.64 10.21
N ALA A 191 1.71 -7.58 10.50
CA ALA A 191 1.14 -6.33 10.97
C ALA A 191 0.90 -5.39 9.78
N MET A 192 -0.35 -4.96 9.62
CA MET A 192 -0.76 -3.98 8.63
C MET A 192 -0.92 -2.63 9.32
N GLU A 193 -0.45 -1.56 8.67
CA GLU A 193 -0.67 -0.19 9.13
C GLU A 193 -1.36 0.63 8.03
N GLY A 194 -2.37 1.39 8.44
CA GLY A 194 -3.11 2.33 7.62
C GLY A 194 -3.40 3.63 8.34
N VAL A 195 -4.04 4.57 7.63
CA VAL A 195 -4.52 5.82 8.22
C VAL A 195 -5.93 5.62 8.74
N ALA A 196 -6.14 5.89 10.03
CA ALA A 196 -7.46 5.90 10.62
C ALA A 196 -8.29 7.01 9.99
N ARG A 197 -9.48 6.66 9.54
CA ARG A 197 -10.47 7.60 9.03
C ARG A 197 -11.56 7.74 10.08
N SER A 198 -11.91 8.99 10.38
CA SER A 198 -12.98 9.31 11.33
C SER A 198 -14.18 9.87 10.58
N LEU A 199 -15.37 9.39 10.94
CA LEU A 199 -16.62 10.04 10.56
C LEU A 199 -16.97 11.07 11.64
N VAL A 200 -17.11 12.32 11.23
CA VAL A 200 -17.51 13.41 12.14
C VAL A 200 -18.86 13.94 11.67
N PHE A 201 -19.81 14.00 12.59
CA PHE A 201 -21.17 14.47 12.33
C PHE A 201 -21.74 15.17 13.56
N ALA A 202 -22.72 16.05 13.36
CA ALA A 202 -23.43 16.68 14.45
C ALA A 202 -24.39 15.69 15.10
N VAL A 203 -24.40 15.67 16.43
CA VAL A 203 -25.27 14.79 17.22
C VAL A 203 -26.40 15.57 17.89
N THR A 204 -27.57 14.94 18.00
CA THR A 204 -28.68 15.36 18.85
C THR A 204 -28.57 14.56 20.15
N PRO A 205 -28.49 15.22 21.32
CA PRO A 205 -28.37 14.50 22.59
C PRO A 205 -29.48 13.46 22.78
N GLY A 206 -29.09 12.24 23.13
CA GLY A 206 -30.02 11.11 23.33
C GLY A 206 -30.48 10.40 22.05
N ALA A 207 -30.06 10.85 20.86
CA ALA A 207 -30.38 10.16 19.60
C ALA A 207 -29.42 8.99 19.32
N THR A 208 -29.95 7.95 18.68
CA THR A 208 -29.19 6.83 18.15
C THR A 208 -29.02 7.01 16.63
N TYR A 209 -27.85 6.65 16.12
CA TYR A 209 -27.49 6.80 14.71
C TYR A 209 -27.12 5.45 14.11
N ALA A 210 -27.43 5.25 12.83
CA ALA A 210 -27.02 4.08 12.06
C ALA A 210 -26.04 4.50 10.95
N LEU A 211 -24.95 3.74 10.80
CA LEU A 211 -23.99 3.90 9.71
C LEU A 211 -24.26 2.83 8.64
N TYR A 212 -24.81 3.25 7.51
CA TYR A 212 -24.97 2.37 6.34
C TYR A 212 -23.73 2.45 5.45
N TYR A 213 -23.20 1.30 5.03
CA TYR A 213 -22.05 1.20 4.13
C TYR A 213 -22.23 0.10 3.08
N GLY A 214 -21.31 0.03 2.12
CA GLY A 214 -21.32 -0.98 1.05
C GLY A 214 -22.16 -0.62 -0.18
N ASN A 215 -22.77 0.57 -0.25
CA ASN A 215 -23.47 1.03 -1.45
C ASN A 215 -22.48 1.63 -2.47
N PRO A 216 -22.17 0.97 -3.61
CA PRO A 216 -21.23 1.48 -4.60
C PRO A 216 -21.76 2.70 -5.37
N LEU A 217 -23.06 2.99 -5.28
CA LEU A 217 -23.70 4.17 -5.90
C LEU A 217 -23.82 5.35 -4.93
N ALA A 218 -23.33 5.22 -3.69
CA ALA A 218 -23.39 6.31 -2.72
C ALA A 218 -22.58 7.52 -3.22
N GLN A 219 -23.23 8.68 -3.25
CA GLN A 219 -22.57 9.93 -3.58
C GLN A 219 -21.99 10.58 -2.32
N ARG A 220 -20.86 11.29 -2.49
CA ARG A 220 -20.26 12.07 -1.41
C ARG A 220 -21.23 13.20 -1.00
N PRO A 221 -21.70 13.25 0.26
CA PRO A 221 -22.58 14.32 0.69
C PRO A 221 -21.80 15.63 0.90
N GLU A 222 -22.48 16.75 0.71
CA GLU A 222 -21.96 18.09 1.03
C GLU A 222 -22.71 18.64 2.25
N TYR A 223 -21.99 18.75 3.38
CA TYR A 223 -22.54 19.26 4.64
C TYR A 223 -21.80 20.53 5.07
N ASP A 224 -22.50 21.42 5.78
CA ASP A 224 -21.92 22.67 6.31
C ASP A 224 -20.76 22.42 7.29
N ILE A 225 -20.77 21.30 8.01
CA ILE A 225 -19.68 20.92 8.94
C ILE A 225 -18.31 20.92 8.27
N ALA A 226 -18.24 20.57 6.98
CA ALA A 226 -16.98 20.59 6.23
C ALA A 226 -16.36 21.99 6.12
N ARG A 227 -17.17 23.06 6.20
CA ARG A 227 -16.72 24.45 6.06
C ARG A 227 -16.10 25.00 7.34
N TYR A 228 -16.51 24.49 8.50
CA TYR A 228 -16.08 24.99 9.80
C TYR A 228 -15.32 23.97 10.66
N PHE A 229 -15.18 22.71 10.22
CA PHE A 229 -14.50 21.65 10.99
C PHE A 229 -13.07 22.03 11.41
N LYS A 230 -12.34 22.79 10.58
CA LYS A 230 -10.98 23.28 10.91
C LYS A 230 -10.91 24.11 12.20
N TYR A 231 -12.02 24.73 12.63
CA TYR A 231 -12.08 25.50 13.87
C TYR A 231 -12.29 24.63 15.12
N PHE A 232 -12.50 23.32 14.93
CA PHE A 232 -12.54 22.32 15.98
C PHE A 232 -11.18 21.57 16.11
N GLU A 233 -10.16 21.95 15.33
CA GLU A 233 -8.81 21.40 15.49
C GLU A 233 -8.27 21.67 16.91
N GLY A 234 -7.86 20.60 17.61
CA GLY A 234 -7.36 20.69 18.99
C GLY A 234 -8.45 20.59 20.08
N VAL A 235 -9.72 20.50 19.70
CA VAL A 235 -10.82 20.20 20.64
C VAL A 235 -10.97 18.69 20.79
N SER A 236 -11.12 18.21 22.02
CA SER A 236 -11.45 16.81 22.26
C SER A 236 -12.90 16.56 21.83
N LEU A 237 -13.09 15.80 20.75
CA LEU A 237 -14.39 15.35 20.29
C LEU A 237 -14.81 14.11 21.07
N SER A 238 -16.10 14.01 21.41
CA SER A 238 -16.65 12.78 22.00
C SER A 238 -16.62 11.65 20.97
N GLU A 239 -16.02 10.52 21.35
CA GLU A 239 -16.06 9.32 20.51
C GLU A 239 -17.41 8.62 20.65
N ALA A 240 -18.02 8.28 19.50
CA ALA A 240 -19.18 7.40 19.47
C ALA A 240 -18.71 5.95 19.48
N LEU A 241 -19.44 5.09 20.19
CA LEU A 241 -19.23 3.64 20.14
C LEU A 241 -20.08 3.04 19.01
N MET A 242 -19.47 2.13 18.24
CA MET A 242 -20.21 1.35 17.25
C MET A 242 -20.95 0.20 17.94
N GLY A 243 -22.18 -0.06 17.50
CA GLY A 243 -22.90 -1.28 17.81
C GLY A 243 -22.41 -2.45 16.95
N GLU A 244 -23.06 -3.61 17.10
CA GLU A 244 -22.81 -4.75 16.21
C GLU A 244 -23.27 -4.46 14.78
N GLU A 245 -22.59 -5.09 13.81
CA GLU A 245 -23.00 -5.03 12.41
C GLU A 245 -24.29 -5.84 12.21
N GLU A 246 -25.28 -5.22 11.56
CA GLU A 246 -26.56 -5.85 11.24
C GLU A 246 -26.88 -5.72 9.75
N VAL A 247 -27.51 -6.75 9.19
CA VAL A 247 -27.99 -6.72 7.80
C VAL A 247 -29.16 -5.73 7.69
N ASN A 248 -29.03 -4.76 6.79
CA ASN A 248 -30.12 -3.81 6.51
C ASN A 248 -31.26 -4.49 5.73
N ALA A 249 -32.25 -5.04 6.44
CA ALA A 249 -33.42 -5.71 5.85
C ALA A 249 -34.29 -4.79 4.97
N ALA A 250 -34.18 -3.47 5.12
CA ALA A 250 -34.90 -2.50 4.30
C ALA A 250 -34.18 -2.16 2.99
N TYR A 251 -32.97 -2.67 2.76
CA TYR A 251 -32.21 -2.39 1.54
C TYR A 251 -32.83 -3.11 0.33
N VAL A 252 -33.18 -2.33 -0.70
CA VAL A 252 -33.65 -2.84 -1.99
C VAL A 252 -32.57 -2.58 -3.04
N PRO A 253 -31.92 -3.62 -3.59
CA PRO A 253 -30.89 -3.42 -4.60
C PRO A 253 -31.50 -2.77 -5.86
N PRO A 254 -30.77 -1.87 -6.55
CA PRO A 254 -31.22 -1.31 -7.81
C PRO A 254 -31.44 -2.43 -8.82
N LYS A 255 -32.46 -2.27 -9.69
CA LYS A 255 -32.71 -3.24 -10.77
C LYS A 255 -31.45 -3.37 -11.61
N ALA A 256 -31.00 -4.61 -11.81
CA ALA A 256 -29.86 -4.87 -12.69
C ALA A 256 -30.09 -4.25 -14.07
N PRO A 257 -29.04 -3.74 -14.75
CA PRO A 257 -29.18 -3.25 -16.12
C PRO A 257 -29.78 -4.35 -16.99
N VAL A 258 -30.84 -4.03 -17.72
CA VAL A 258 -31.41 -4.98 -18.68
C VAL A 258 -30.40 -5.10 -19.82
N LEU A 259 -29.74 -6.25 -19.93
CA LEU A 259 -28.81 -6.51 -21.03
C LEU A 259 -29.53 -6.30 -22.37
N PRO A 260 -28.98 -5.52 -23.31
CA PRO A 260 -29.56 -5.37 -24.64
C PRO A 260 -29.76 -6.73 -25.32
N PHE A 261 -30.76 -6.84 -26.20
CA PHE A 261 -31.06 -8.09 -26.92
C PHE A 261 -29.81 -8.70 -27.60
N SER A 262 -28.90 -7.85 -28.08
CA SER A 262 -27.66 -8.27 -28.73
C SER A 262 -26.66 -8.96 -27.82
N GLU A 263 -26.50 -8.49 -26.59
CA GLU A 263 -25.62 -9.13 -25.60
C GLU A 263 -26.23 -10.42 -25.05
N ARG A 264 -27.55 -10.41 -24.83
CA ARG A 264 -28.29 -11.58 -24.37
C ARG A 264 -28.28 -12.72 -25.38
N ASN A 265 -28.27 -12.40 -26.68
CA ASN A 265 -28.41 -13.38 -27.76
C ASN A 265 -27.21 -13.37 -28.73
N LYS A 266 -25.98 -13.23 -28.20
CA LYS A 266 -24.74 -13.26 -29.02
C LYS A 266 -24.68 -14.42 -30.02
N ASN A 267 -25.06 -15.61 -29.58
CA ASN A 267 -25.04 -16.81 -30.44
C ASN A 267 -26.07 -16.75 -31.57
N VAL A 268 -27.25 -16.17 -31.31
CA VAL A 268 -28.29 -15.99 -32.33
C VAL A 268 -27.81 -14.98 -33.37
N ILE A 269 -27.29 -13.84 -32.95
CA ILE A 269 -26.76 -12.81 -33.87
C ILE A 269 -25.61 -13.37 -34.69
N ASN A 270 -24.65 -14.03 -34.06
CA ASN A 270 -23.52 -14.65 -34.78
C ASN A 270 -24.00 -15.72 -35.75
N GLY A 271 -24.97 -16.54 -35.35
CA GLY A 271 -25.60 -17.54 -36.22
C GLY A 271 -26.31 -16.91 -37.43
N THR A 272 -27.12 -15.88 -37.21
CA THR A 272 -27.80 -15.13 -38.29
C THR A 272 -26.80 -14.46 -39.23
N LEU A 273 -25.71 -13.89 -38.71
CA LEU A 273 -24.64 -13.30 -39.50
C LEU A 273 -23.94 -14.33 -40.40
N ILE A 274 -23.59 -15.50 -39.84
CA ILE A 274 -23.00 -16.62 -40.61
C ILE A 274 -23.96 -17.05 -41.73
N LEU A 275 -25.26 -17.16 -41.43
CA LEU A 275 -26.29 -17.55 -42.40
C LEU A 275 -26.43 -16.54 -43.55
N LEU A 276 -26.42 -15.24 -43.23
CA LEU A 276 -26.45 -14.16 -44.22
C LEU A 276 -25.19 -14.18 -45.10
N VAL A 277 -24.01 -14.35 -44.52
CA VAL A 277 -22.75 -14.43 -45.27
C VAL A 277 -22.74 -15.66 -46.19
N ALA A 278 -23.20 -16.81 -45.71
CA ALA A 278 -23.33 -18.02 -46.51
C ALA A 278 -24.32 -17.83 -47.67
N LEU A 279 -25.46 -17.18 -47.43
CA LEU A 279 -26.45 -16.88 -48.46
C LEU A 279 -25.90 -15.96 -49.55
N VAL A 280 -25.25 -14.85 -49.17
CA VAL A 280 -24.63 -13.92 -50.13
C VAL A 280 -23.53 -14.62 -50.92
N SER A 281 -22.68 -15.40 -50.25
CA SER A 281 -21.62 -16.17 -50.91
C SER A 281 -22.19 -17.19 -51.90
N PHE A 282 -23.27 -17.87 -51.53
CA PHE A 282 -23.98 -18.80 -52.41
C PHE A 282 -24.56 -18.09 -53.65
N LEU A 283 -25.26 -16.96 -53.45
CA LEU A 283 -25.81 -16.16 -54.55
C LEU A 283 -24.71 -15.66 -55.49
N LEU A 284 -23.57 -15.24 -54.95
CA LEU A 284 -22.41 -14.81 -55.73
C LEU A 284 -21.84 -15.95 -56.60
N VAL A 285 -21.71 -17.16 -56.04
CA VAL A 285 -21.25 -18.35 -56.78
C VAL A 285 -22.23 -18.71 -57.89
N VAL A 286 -23.53 -18.68 -57.62
CA VAL A 286 -24.58 -18.94 -58.62
C VAL A 286 -24.51 -17.91 -59.76
N TYR A 287 -24.34 -16.64 -59.42
CA TYR A 287 -24.20 -15.55 -60.39
C TYR A 287 -22.94 -15.70 -61.26
N LEU A 288 -21.79 -15.99 -60.66
CA LEU A 288 -20.53 -16.22 -61.39
C LEU A 288 -20.61 -17.46 -62.30
N LYS A 289 -21.30 -18.54 -61.89
CA LYS A 289 -21.56 -19.70 -62.75
C LYS A 289 -22.40 -19.32 -63.97
N LYS A 290 -23.45 -18.51 -63.79
CA LYS A 290 -24.27 -18.00 -64.91
C LYS A 290 -23.44 -17.16 -65.88
N LEU A 291 -22.55 -16.29 -65.40
CA LEU A 291 -21.69 -15.48 -66.26
C LEU A 291 -20.66 -16.33 -67.05
N LYS A 292 -20.10 -17.38 -66.46
CA LYS A 292 -19.19 -18.30 -67.17
C LYS A 292 -19.88 -19.08 -68.30
N LEU A 293 -21.17 -19.40 -68.15
CA LEU A 293 -21.99 -20.05 -69.17
C LEU A 293 -22.39 -19.11 -70.33
N MET A 294 -22.14 -17.81 -70.20
CA MET A 294 -22.44 -16.79 -71.22
C MET A 294 -21.20 -16.31 -71.99
N LYS A 295 -20.03 -16.95 -71.81
CA LYS A 295 -18.89 -16.67 -72.70
C LYS A 295 -19.20 -17.20 -74.12
N PRO A 296 -19.01 -16.40 -75.19
CA PRO A 296 -19.18 -16.88 -76.55
C PRO A 296 -18.13 -17.95 -76.88
N GLU A 297 -18.50 -18.95 -77.67
CA GLU A 297 -17.54 -19.78 -78.41
C GLU A 297 -16.74 -18.85 -79.33
N GLU A 298 -15.41 -18.89 -79.22
CA GLU A 298 -14.51 -18.50 -80.32
C GLU A 298 -14.44 -19.65 -81.33
#